data_AF-A0A7W7WK23-F1
#
_entry.id   AF-A0A7W7WK23-F1
#
_cell.length_a   1.000
_cell.length_b   1.000
_cell.length_c   1.000
_cell.angle_alpha   90.00
_cell.angle_beta   90.00
_cell.angle_gamma   90.00
#
_symmetry.space_group_name_H-M   'P 1'
#
loop_
_entity.id
_entity.type
_entity.pdbx_description
1 polymer ?
#
loop_
_entity_poly.entity_id
_entity_poly.type
_entity_poly.pdbx_seq_one_letter_code
_entity_poly.pdbx_strand_id
1 'polypeptide(L)' 'MMPNRPTLRVPAALKGEVDADSLDALVSSSRRMEVFWPTHAVPAEPAHAAPAGVSVPSRTRRLVAGMSEYGA' A
#
# COMPACT_ATOMS: atom_id res chain seq x y z
N MET A 1 -13.89 44.82 21.26
CA MET A 1 -14.21 43.98 20.08
C MET A 1 -13.72 42.57 20.39
N MET A 2 -14.61 41.57 20.53
CA MET A 2 -14.19 40.18 20.84
C MET A 2 -13.82 39.42 19.55
N PRO A 3 -12.74 38.63 19.54
CA PRO A 3 -12.42 37.77 18.42
C PRO A 3 -13.43 36.62 18.34
N ASN A 4 -14.14 36.54 17.21
CA ASN A 4 -15.05 35.46 16.86
C ASN A 4 -14.22 34.18 16.66
N ARG A 5 -14.29 33.23 17.61
CA ARG A 5 -13.59 31.95 17.50
C ARG A 5 -14.40 31.02 16.60
N PRO A 6 -13.88 30.60 15.44
CA PRO A 6 -14.57 29.60 14.63
C PRO A 6 -14.67 28.31 15.44
N THR A 7 -15.88 27.78 15.58
CA THR A 7 -16.12 26.48 16.18
C THR A 7 -15.47 25.43 15.29
N LEU A 8 -14.31 24.93 15.71
CA LEU A 8 -13.64 23.83 15.02
C LEU A 8 -14.52 22.59 15.16
N ARG A 9 -15.23 22.24 14.08
CA ARG A 9 -16.03 21.01 14.00
C ARG A 9 -15.07 19.82 14.04
N VAL A 10 -14.97 19.19 15.21
CA VAL A 10 -14.19 17.96 15.38
C VAL A 10 -14.90 16.81 14.65
N PRO A 11 -14.27 16.16 13.65
CA PRO A 11 -14.84 15.01 12.97
C PRO A 11 -15.11 13.84 13.93
N ALA A 12 -16.17 13.06 13.70
CA ALA A 12 -16.56 11.93 14.55
C ALA A 12 -15.45 10.87 14.70
N ALA A 13 -14.60 10.71 13.69
CA ALA A 13 -13.42 9.84 13.75
C ALA A 13 -12.42 10.25 14.85
N LEU A 14 -12.33 11.54 15.21
CA LEU A 14 -11.50 12.02 16.33
C LEU A 14 -12.22 11.95 17.69
N LYS A 15 -13.52 11.63 17.70
CA LYS A 15 -14.31 11.45 18.92
C LYS A 15 -14.31 10.00 19.43
N GLY A 16 -13.64 9.08 18.73
CA GLY A 16 -13.59 7.66 19.10
C GLY A 16 -14.91 6.91 18.87
N GLU A 17 -15.87 7.50 18.16
CA GLU A 17 -17.16 6.87 17.82
C GLU A 17 -17.07 5.90 16.63
N VAL A 18 -15.96 5.94 15.89
CA VAL A 18 -15.65 5.04 14.77
C VAL A 18 -14.51 4.15 15.22
N ASP A 19 -14.62 2.84 14.96
CA ASP A 19 -13.53 1.89 15.18
C ASP A 19 -12.27 2.42 14.48
N ALA A 20 -11.29 2.83 15.30
CA ALA A 20 -10.09 3.49 14.84
C ALA A 20 -9.21 2.56 13.99
N ASP A 21 -9.40 1.25 14.16
CA ASP A 21 -8.70 0.20 13.43
C ASP A 21 -9.48 -0.26 12.18
N SER A 22 -10.67 0.30 11.93
CA SER A 22 -11.38 0.05 10.68
C SER A 22 -10.59 0.58 9.47
N LEU A 23 -10.61 -0.18 8.37
CA LEU A 23 -9.91 0.20 7.14
C LEU A 23 -10.32 1.58 6.63
N ASP A 24 -11.60 1.94 6.75
CA ASP A 24 -12.11 3.24 6.29
C ASP A 24 -11.56 4.41 7.12
N ALA A 25 -11.43 4.23 8.44
CA ALA A 25 -10.82 5.21 9.34
C ALA A 25 -9.32 5.38 9.05
N LEU A 26 -8.59 4.28 8.81
CA LEU A 26 -7.18 4.30 8.45
C LEU A 26 -6.95 5.01 7.10
N VAL A 27 -7.76 4.70 6.08
CA VAL A 27 -7.69 5.33 4.76
C VAL A 27 -8.01 6.83 4.86
N SER A 28 -9.04 7.20 5.61
CA SER A 28 -9.42 8.60 5.83
C SER A 28 -8.32 9.39 6.56
N SER A 29 -7.67 8.78 7.55
CA SER A 29 -6.53 9.36 8.27
C SER A 29 -5.32 9.57 7.34
N SER A 30 -4.99 8.57 6.52
CA SER A 30 -3.90 8.63 5.55
C SER A 30 -4.10 9.75 4.52
N ARG A 31 -5.32 9.90 3.97
CA ARG A 31 -5.65 11.01 3.06
C ARG A 31 -5.51 12.38 3.71
N ARG A 32 -5.87 12.50 5.00
CA ARG A 32 -5.69 13.77 5.73
C ARG A 32 -4.21 14.11 5.93
N MET A 33 -3.36 13.09 6.00
CA MET A 33 -1.91 13.26 6.09
C MET A 33 -1.23 13.52 4.73
N GLU A 34 -1.96 13.59 3.62
CA GLU A 34 -1.42 13.78 2.25
C GLU A 34 -0.43 14.95 2.14
N VAL A 35 -0.67 16.06 2.85
CA VAL A 35 0.22 17.23 2.90
C VAL A 35 1.52 17.02 3.70
N PHE A 36 1.56 16.01 4.56
CA PHE A 36 2.74 15.63 5.36
C PHE A 36 3.51 14.47 4.75
N TRP A 37 2.92 13.77 3.78
CA TRP A 37 3.65 12.80 2.99
C TRP A 37 4.63 13.56 2.10
N PRO A 38 5.94 13.26 2.17
CA PRO A 38 6.85 13.71 1.15
C PRO A 38 6.26 13.22 -0.16
N THR A 39 6.04 14.13 -1.11
CA THR A 39 5.77 13.76 -2.49
C THR A 39 7.07 13.13 -2.99
N HIS A 40 7.28 11.86 -2.65
CA HIS A 40 8.22 11.02 -3.37
C HIS A 40 7.67 11.06 -4.78
N ALA A 41 8.26 11.91 -5.61
CA ALA A 41 7.91 12.12 -7.00
C ALA A 41 7.53 10.76 -7.54
N VAL A 42 6.25 10.58 -7.88
CA VAL A 42 5.71 9.33 -8.40
C VAL A 42 6.77 8.86 -9.39
N PRO A 43 7.59 7.83 -9.06
CA PRO A 43 8.47 7.31 -10.06
C PRO A 43 7.49 6.87 -11.14
N ALA A 44 7.68 7.42 -12.35
CA ALA A 44 6.87 7.05 -13.50
C ALA A 44 6.57 5.56 -13.37
N GLU A 45 5.27 5.21 -13.38
CA GLU A 45 4.77 3.85 -13.18
C GLU A 45 5.81 2.89 -13.75
N PRO A 46 6.42 2.01 -12.93
CA PRO A 46 7.53 1.20 -13.39
C PRO A 46 7.02 0.47 -14.61
N ALA A 47 7.53 0.87 -15.79
CA ALA A 47 7.11 0.28 -17.04
C ALA A 47 7.25 -1.22 -16.83
N HIS A 48 6.13 -1.95 -16.93
CA HIS A 48 6.11 -3.39 -16.77
C HIS A 48 7.14 -3.95 -17.75
N ALA A 49 8.36 -4.20 -17.26
CA ALA A 49 9.39 -4.83 -18.05
C ALA A 49 8.82 -6.20 -18.36
N ALA A 50 8.72 -6.55 -19.64
CA ALA A 50 8.39 -7.91 -20.03
C ALA A 50 9.26 -8.84 -19.18
N PRO A 51 8.70 -9.87 -18.52
CA PRO A 51 9.46 -10.68 -17.59
C PRO A 51 10.71 -11.15 -18.33
N ALA A 52 11.88 -10.70 -17.89
CA ALA A 52 13.14 -11.22 -18.39
C ALA A 52 13.07 -12.71 -18.11
N GLY A 53 12.91 -13.51 -19.17
CA GLY A 53 12.64 -14.94 -19.03
C GLY A 53 13.67 -15.53 -18.08
N VAL A 54 13.20 -16.14 -16.99
CA VAL A 54 14.10 -16.74 -15.99
C VAL A 54 14.72 -17.97 -16.64
N SER A 55 16.00 -17.89 -16.97
CA SER A 55 16.74 -19.02 -17.53
C SER A 55 17.16 -19.95 -16.39
N VAL A 56 16.59 -21.16 -16.40
CA VAL A 56 16.94 -22.20 -15.43
C VAL A 56 18.00 -23.12 -16.05
N PRO A 57 19.15 -23.34 -15.38
CA PRO A 57 20.16 -24.27 -15.87
C PRO A 57 19.58 -25.68 -16.09
N SER A 58 20.01 -26.33 -17.17
CA SER A 58 19.53 -27.67 -17.57
C SER A 58 19.64 -28.71 -16.46
N ARG A 59 20.66 -28.60 -15.60
CA ARG A 59 20.85 -29.49 -14.44
C ARG A 59 19.73 -29.31 -13.40
N THR A 60 19.39 -28.07 -13.07
CA THR A 60 18.32 -27.74 -12.11
C THR A 60 16.96 -28.21 -12.63
N ARG A 61 16.69 -28.01 -13.94
CA ARG A 61 15.46 -28.50 -14.57
C ARG A 61 15.31 -30.02 -14.47
N ARG A 62 16.40 -30.78 -14.67
CA ARG A 62 16.38 -32.25 -14.51
C ARG A 62 16.14 -32.70 -13.07
N LEU A 63 16.69 -31.97 -12.10
CA LEU A 63 16.47 -32.28 -10.68
C LEU A 63 15.00 -32.10 -10.31
N VAL A 64 14.40 -30.95 -10.65
CA VAL A 64 13.00 -30.66 -10.36
C VAL A 64 12.05 -31.62 -11.09
N ALA A 65 12.35 -31.99 -12.34
CA ALA A 65 11.55 -32.97 -13.07
C ALA A 65 11.55 -34.38 -12.44
N GLY A 66 12.53 -34.70 -11.59
CA GLY A 66 12.58 -35.96 -10.83
C GLY A 66 11.95 -35.89 -9.45
N MET A 67 11.48 -34.71 -9.02
CA MET A 67 10.85 -34.51 -7.71
C MET A 67 9.36 -34.84 -7.82
N SER A 68 8.91 -35.83 -7.05
CA SER A 68 7.53 -36.33 -7.01
C SER A 68 6.47 -35.26 -6.75
N GLU A 69 6.86 -34.20 -6.05
CA GLU A 69 6.04 -33.06 -5.68
C GLU A 69 5.88 -32.02 -6.80
N TYR A 70 6.67 -32.09 -7.87
CA TYR A 70 6.73 -31.08 -8.94
C TYR A 70 6.54 -31.64 -10.36
N GLY A 71 6.10 -32.90 -10.53
CA GLY A 71 5.93 -33.53 -11.85
C GLY A 71 4.55 -34.17 -12.09
N ALA A 72 3.88 -33.70 -13.16
CA ALA A 72 2.87 -34.42 -13.95
C ALA A 72 3.12 -34.12 -15.43
#